data_AF-A0A3D0N8R9-F1
#
_entry.id   AF-A0A3D0N8R9-F1
#
_cell.length_a   1.000
_cell.length_b   1.000
_cell.length_c   1.000
_cell.angle_alpha   90.00
_cell.angle_beta   90.00
_cell.angle_gamma   90.00
#
_symmetry.space_group_name_H-M   'P 1'
#
loop_
_entity.id
_entity.type
_entity.pdbx_description
1 polymer ?
#
loop_
_entity_poly.entity_id
_entity_poly.type
_entity_poly.pdbx_seq_one_letter_code
_entity_poly.pdbx_strand_id
1 'polypeptide(L)'
;MTLPEFLPTIGIAIGKMLLVLLVAPLLEGAIRKLRAVIQSRKGPPIYQPYLDLMKLLAKEELHVTDSPIVAWGPPVMLAAILVAAGLMPIGG
;
A
#
# COMPACT_ATOMS: atom_id res chain seq x y z
N MET A 1 16.74 28.88 6.95
CA MET A 1 16.05 27.66 6.51
C MET A 1 17.06 26.81 5.76
N THR A 2 17.81 26.00 6.50
CA THR A 2 19.07 25.40 6.05
C THR A 2 18.87 23.91 5.74
N LEU A 3 19.56 23.40 4.72
CA LEU A 3 19.60 21.99 4.29
C LEU A 3 19.60 20.91 5.40
N PRO A 4 20.25 21.06 6.58
CA PRO A 4 20.20 20.07 7.65
C PRO A 4 18.81 19.87 8.30
N GLU A 5 17.88 20.81 8.16
CA GLU A 5 16.51 20.67 8.70
C GLU A 5 15.63 19.78 7.82
N PHE A 6 15.92 19.68 6.51
CA PHE A 6 15.13 18.89 5.57
C PHE A 6 15.38 17.39 5.67
N LEU A 7 16.62 16.99 5.98
CA LEU A 7 17.02 15.58 6.04
C LEU A 7 16.21 14.75 7.07
N PRO A 8 15.98 15.21 8.32
CA PRO A 8 15.14 14.48 9.27
C PRO A 8 13.66 14.46 8.86
N THR A 9 13.13 15.55 8.30
CA THR A 9 11.73 15.61 7.83
C THR A 9 11.46 14.64 6.69
N ILE A 10 12.36 14.58 5.72
CA ILE A 10 12.28 13.62 4.61
C ILE A 10 12.41 12.20 5.14
N GLY A 11 13.33 11.94 6.08
CA GLY A 11 13.48 10.63 6.72
C GLY A 11 12.19 10.16 7.41
N ILE A 12 11.54 11.05 8.17
CA ILE A 12 10.26 10.75 8.82
C ILE A 12 9.15 10.49 7.78
N ALA A 13 9.06 11.31 6.73
CA ALA A 13 8.07 11.13 5.68
C ALA A 13 8.22 9.78 4.96
N ILE A 14 9.45 9.38 4.63
CA ILE A 14 9.75 8.07 4.05
C ILE A 14 9.39 6.96 5.02
N GLY A 15 9.73 7.11 6.31
CA GLY A 15 9.35 6.16 7.36
C GLY A 15 7.83 5.95 7.44
N LYS A 16 7.04 7.04 7.39
CA LYS A 16 5.57 6.97 7.36
C LYS A 16 5.05 6.24 6.13
N MET A 17 5.57 6.56 4.95
CA MET A 17 5.17 5.91 3.70
C MET A 17 5.44 4.41 3.73
N LEU A 18 6.62 4.00 4.20
CA LEU A 18 6.98 2.58 4.35
C LEU A 18 6.09 1.87 5.37
N LEU A 19 5.80 2.52 6.49
CA LEU A 19 4.91 1.98 7.52
C LEU A 19 3.51 1.75 6.94
N VAL A 20 2.94 2.72 6.22
CA VAL A 20 1.63 2.56 5.59
C VAL A 20 1.63 1.43 4.56
N LEU A 21 2.67 1.34 3.73
CA LEU A 21 2.79 0.30 2.69
C LEU A 21 2.83 -1.11 3.28
N LEU A 22 3.45 -1.31 4.43
CA LEU A 22 3.56 -2.61 5.09
C LEU A 22 2.35 -2.91 6.00
N VAL A 23 1.84 -1.92 6.72
CA VAL A 23 0.72 -2.13 7.65
C VAL A 23 -0.60 -2.35 6.88
N ALA A 24 -0.81 -1.67 5.75
CA ALA A 24 -2.01 -1.82 4.94
C ALA A 24 -2.34 -3.29 4.55
N PRO A 25 -1.45 -4.06 3.90
CA PRO A 25 -1.72 -5.45 3.53
C PRO A 25 -1.90 -6.37 4.74
N LEU A 26 -1.25 -6.08 5.87
CA LEU A 26 -1.44 -6.84 7.11
C LEU A 26 -2.86 -6.65 7.66
N LEU A 27 -3.35 -5.41 7.69
CA LEU A 27 -4.71 -5.10 8.11
C LEU A 27 -5.74 -5.73 7.18
N GLU A 28 -5.50 -5.70 5.87
CA GLU A 28 -6.37 -6.36 4.91
C GLU A 28 -6.45 -7.88 5.14
N GLY A 29 -5.31 -8.53 5.41
CA GLY A 29 -5.26 -9.94 5.80
C GLY A 29 -6.03 -10.24 7.08
N ALA A 30 -5.92 -9.36 8.08
CA ALA A 30 -6.69 -9.46 9.32
C ALA A 30 -8.20 -9.32 9.06
N ILE A 31 -8.63 -8.34 8.26
CA ILE A 31 -10.04 -8.14 7.88
C ILE A 31 -10.59 -9.37 7.13
N ARG A 32 -9.83 -9.92 6.18
CA ARG A 32 -10.22 -11.13 5.44
C ARG A 32 -10.42 -12.32 6.39
N LYS A 33 -9.56 -12.46 7.39
CA LYS A 33 -9.68 -13.51 8.41
C LYS A 33 -10.87 -13.27 9.35
N LEU A 34 -11.08 -12.03 9.80
CA LEU A 34 -12.24 -11.66 10.63
C LEU A 34 -13.56 -11.94 9.90
N ARG A 35 -13.68 -11.54 8.63
CA ARG A 35 -14.87 -11.82 7.80
C ARG A 35 -15.12 -13.32 7.65
N ALA A 36 -14.08 -14.13 7.47
CA ALA A 36 -14.22 -15.57 7.35
C ALA A 36 -14.72 -16.21 8.66
N VAL A 37 -14.22 -15.75 9.81
CA VAL A 37 -14.69 -16.20 11.13
C VAL A 37 -16.16 -15.86 11.34
N ILE A 38 -16.59 -14.64 10.99
CA ILE A 38 -18.01 -14.22 11.05
C ILE A 38 -18.88 -15.11 10.16
N GLN A 39 -18.36 -15.56 9.02
CA GLN A 39 -19.04 -16.46 8.09
C GLN A 39 -18.92 -17.94 8.49
N SER A 40 -18.40 -18.27 9.67
CA SER A 40 -18.15 -19.65 10.12
C SER A 40 -17.33 -20.48 9.13
N ARG A 41 -16.37 -19.84 8.45
CA ARG A 41 -15.42 -20.48 7.52
C ARG A 41 -13.99 -20.31 7.99
N LYS A 42 -13.12 -21.27 7.65
CA LYS A 42 -11.69 -21.14 7.91
C LYS A 42 -11.08 -20.18 6.88
N GLY A 43 -10.78 -18.95 7.32
CA GLY A 43 -10.21 -17.91 6.48
C GLY A 43 -8.76 -18.17 6.05
N PRO A 44 -8.28 -17.44 5.03
CA PRO A 44 -6.90 -17.50 4.58
C PRO A 44 -5.90 -17.02 5.67
N PRO A 45 -4.61 -17.37 5.56
CA PRO A 45 -3.59 -16.88 6.48
C PRO A 45 -3.42 -15.35 6.37
N ILE A 46 -2.97 -14.72 7.46
CA ILE A 46 -2.86 -13.24 7.54
C ILE A 46 -1.84 -12.69 6.54
N TYR A 47 -0.78 -13.45 6.24
CA TYR A 47 0.26 -13.06 5.28
C TYR A 47 -0.15 -13.28 3.81
N GLN A 48 -1.34 -13.85 3.54
CA GLN A 48 -1.81 -14.11 2.18
C GLN A 48 -1.76 -12.89 1.26
N PRO A 49 -2.13 -11.66 1.70
CA PRO A 49 -2.07 -10.47 0.84
C PRO A 49 -0.67 -10.15 0.32
N TYR A 50 0.39 -10.47 1.08
CA TYR A 50 1.77 -10.29 0.61
C TYR A 50 2.12 -11.26 -0.52
N LEU A 51 1.69 -12.52 -0.41
CA LEU A 51 1.89 -13.52 -1.45
C LEU A 51 1.07 -13.18 -2.69
N ASP A 52 -0.16 -12.70 -2.51
CA ASP A 52 -1.03 -12.26 -3.60
C ASP A 52 -0.37 -11.08 -4.35
N LEU A 53 0.20 -10.10 -3.64
CA LEU A 53 0.92 -8.97 -4.25
C LEU A 53 2.16 -9.42 -5.03
N MET A 54 3.00 -10.26 -4.44
CA MET A 54 4.18 -10.80 -5.14
C MET A 54 3.79 -11.58 -6.41
N LYS A 55 2.71 -12.35 -6.33
CA LYS A 55 2.18 -13.11 -7.47
C LYS A 55 1.68 -12.19 -8.59
N LEU A 56 1.01 -11.09 -8.25
CA LEU A 56 0.51 -10.13 -9.23
C LEU A 56 1.64 -9.36 -9.89
N LEU A 57 2.64 -8.92 -9.12
CA LEU A 57 3.81 -8.22 -9.66
C LEU A 57 4.69 -9.11 -10.56
N ALA A 58 4.66 -10.42 -10.34
CA ALA A 58 5.36 -11.39 -11.19
C ALA A 58 4.59 -11.71 -12.48
N LYS A 59 3.35 -11.24 -12.63
CA LYS A 59 2.50 -11.54 -13.78
C LYS A 59 2.68 -10.48 -14.87
N GLU A 60 2.64 -10.92 -16.12
CA GLU A 60 2.68 -10.00 -17.26
C GLU A 60 1.46 -9.08 -17.27
N GLU A 61 1.71 -7.80 -17.58
CA GLU A 61 0.66 -6.80 -17.76
C GLU A 61 -0.01 -6.98 -19.12
N LEU A 62 -1.30 -7.32 -19.10
CA LEU A 62 -2.11 -7.44 -20.31
C LEU A 62 -2.87 -6.14 -20.54
N HIS A 63 -2.48 -5.39 -21.57
CA HIS A 63 -3.19 -4.20 -22.01
C HIS A 63 -4.22 -4.55 -23.10
N VAL A 64 -5.50 -4.31 -22.80
CA VAL A 64 -6.61 -4.54 -23.74
C VAL A 64 -6.87 -3.30 -24.61
N THR A 65 -6.28 -2.15 -24.24
CA THR A 65 -6.48 -0.87 -24.93
C THR A 65 -5.21 -0.04 -24.81
N ASP A 66 -4.81 0.64 -25.90
CA ASP A 66 -3.63 1.52 -25.94
C ASP A 66 -3.84 2.88 -25.25
N SER A 67 -4.86 3.00 -24.41
CA SER A 67 -5.18 4.26 -23.74
C SER A 67 -4.17 4.50 -22.60
N PRO A 68 -3.41 5.60 -22.61
CA PRO A 68 -2.43 5.91 -21.57
C PRO A 68 -3.08 6.08 -20.20
N ILE A 69 -4.37 6.43 -20.14
CA ILE A 69 -5.11 6.61 -18.89
C ILE A 69 -5.16 5.30 -18.09
N VAL A 70 -5.30 4.16 -18.78
CA VAL A 70 -5.40 2.83 -18.14
C VAL A 70 -4.03 2.40 -17.59
N ALA A 71 -2.95 2.70 -18.31
CA ALA A 71 -1.59 2.41 -17.88
C ALA A 71 -1.14 3.30 -16.70
N TRP A 72 -1.44 4.61 -16.77
CA TRP A 72 -0.99 5.58 -15.76
C TRP A 72 -1.93 5.71 -14.54
N GLY A 73 -3.17 5.23 -14.63
CA GLY A 73 -4.13 5.31 -13.52
C GLY A 73 -3.63 4.67 -12.21
N PRO A 74 -3.27 3.38 -12.21
CA PRO A 74 -2.77 2.70 -11.01
C PRO A 74 -1.54 3.36 -10.36
N PRO A 75 -0.44 3.69 -11.09
CA PRO A 75 0.71 4.33 -10.48
C PRO A 75 0.43 5.75 -9.97
N VAL A 76 -0.41 6.53 -10.66
CA VAL A 76 -0.80 7.87 -10.19
C VAL A 76 -1.62 7.79 -8.90
N MET A 77 -2.55 6.83 -8.80
CA MET A 77 -3.34 6.64 -7.58
C MET A 77 -2.46 6.19 -6.40
N LEU A 78 -1.50 5.30 -6.65
CA LEU A 78 -0.52 4.90 -5.64
C LEU A 78 0.31 6.10 -5.16
N ALA A 79 0.81 6.92 -6.09
CA ALA A 79 1.57 8.13 -5.74
C ALA A 79 0.74 9.10 -4.89
N ALA A 80 -0.53 9.32 -5.24
CA ALA A 80 -1.43 10.19 -4.48
C ALA A 80 -1.63 9.69 -3.04
N ILE A 81 -1.82 8.38 -2.84
CA ILE A 81 -1.98 7.78 -1.51
C ILE A 81 -0.69 7.90 -0.68
N LEU A 82 0.48 7.70 -1.29
CA LEU A 82 1.77 7.85 -0.60
C LEU A 82 2.03 9.30 -0.17
N VAL A 83 1.70 10.27 -1.02
CA VAL A 83 1.77 11.70 -0.66
C VAL A 83 0.82 12.00 0.50
N ALA A 84 -0.42 11.51 0.45
CA ALA A 84 -1.39 11.67 1.53
C ALA A 84 -0.88 11.05 2.86
N ALA A 85 -0.25 9.87 2.79
CA ALA A 85 0.37 9.22 3.94
C ALA A 85 1.53 10.03 4.54
N GLY A 86 2.35 10.66 3.70
CA GLY A 86 3.44 11.54 4.15
C GLY A 86 2.93 12.81 4.85
N LEU A 87 1.80 13.36 4.38
CA LEU A 87 1.15 14.54 4.95
C LEU A 87 0.36 14.23 6.23
N MET A 88 0.03 12.96 6.48
CA MET A 88 -0.75 12.57 7.65
C MET A 88 0.03 12.87 8.96
N PRO A 89 -0.58 13.59 9.92
CA PRO A 89 -0.01 13.72 11.25
C PRO A 89 -0.26 12.42 12.02
N ILE A 90 0.75 11.54 12.03
CA ILE A 90 0.74 10.31 12.82
C ILE A 90 1.50 10.62 14.11
N GLY A 91 0.77 10.88 15.19
CA GLY A 91 1.31 11.34 16.47
C GLY A 91 1.19 12.86 16.63
N GLY A 92 0.23 13.26 17.45
CA GLY A 92 0.26 14.52 18.20
C GLY A 92 0.66 14.23 19.64
#